data_AF-A0A8F2JBW3-F1
#
_entry.id   AF-A0A8F2JBW3-F1
#
_cell.length_a   1.000
_cell.length_b   1.000
_cell.length_c   1.000
_cell.angle_alpha   90.00
_cell.angle_beta   90.00
_cell.angle_gamma   90.00
#
_symmetry.space_group_name_H-M   'P 1'
#
loop_
_entity.id
_entity.type
_entity.pdbx_description
1 polymer ?
#
loop_
_entity_poly.entity_id
_entity_poly.type
_entity_poly.pdbx_seq_one_letter_code
_entity_poly.pdbx_strand_id
1 'polypeptide(L)'
;MDETQDDFSAAEAVECIPNTNPFLKHLMKECLGAENTGKLSFDELEIGNVVDLLKHTKTDAIIADFNRQTGGGREDPVIHFYEEFLTAYDKMQKVQRGVYYTPQPVVNFIVRAVDTIIKKDFGLDDGLASTETKTIKVMRQSKRRVGYYYTQVEDTEEVPAVQVLDPATGTGTFIRQTILQIYENFKEKNKGLSPDDLKKVWNAYVPEHLLPRINAFELMMAPYASLLH
;
A
#
# COMPACT_ATOMS: atom_id res chain seq x y z
N MET A 1 -2.18 -8.84 14.92
CA MET A 1 -1.01 -8.38 15.68
C MET A 1 -0.80 -9.41 16.76
N ASP A 2 0.45 -9.68 17.12
CA ASP A 2 0.77 -10.46 18.31
C ASP A 2 0.12 -9.77 19.53
N GLU A 3 -0.57 -10.55 20.36
CA GLU A 3 -1.31 -10.06 21.53
C GLU A 3 -0.52 -10.28 22.83
N THR A 4 0.61 -10.98 22.78
CA THR A 4 1.42 -11.36 23.94
C THR A 4 2.91 -11.06 23.74
N GLN A 5 3.42 -10.07 24.45
CA GLN A 5 4.81 -9.63 24.29
C GLN A 5 5.85 -10.64 24.83
N ASP A 6 5.46 -11.50 25.76
CA ASP A 6 6.38 -12.36 26.52
C ASP A 6 6.92 -13.56 25.71
N ASP A 7 6.25 -13.96 24.63
CA ASP A 7 6.61 -15.11 23.78
C ASP A 7 7.09 -14.74 22.37
N PHE A 8 7.19 -13.44 22.06
CA PHE A 8 7.58 -12.95 20.73
C PHE A 8 8.73 -13.74 20.09
N SER A 9 8.49 -14.30 18.92
CA SER A 9 9.50 -15.02 18.16
C SER A 9 9.51 -14.61 16.69
N ALA A 10 10.63 -14.84 16.01
CA ALA A 10 10.70 -14.57 14.57
C ALA A 10 9.71 -15.45 13.78
N ALA A 11 9.47 -16.69 14.20
CA ALA A 11 8.49 -17.57 13.57
C ALA A 11 7.06 -17.02 13.71
N GLU A 12 6.72 -16.51 14.89
CA GLU A 12 5.44 -15.87 15.16
C GLU A 12 5.26 -14.56 14.38
N ALA A 13 6.31 -13.74 14.27
CA ALA A 13 6.29 -12.53 13.45
C ALA A 13 5.96 -12.84 11.98
N VAL A 14 6.45 -13.96 11.44
CA VAL A 14 6.13 -14.42 10.07
C VAL A 14 4.67 -14.87 9.95
N GLU A 15 4.12 -15.53 10.97
CA GLU A 15 2.72 -15.93 10.96
C GLU A 15 1.76 -14.74 11.11
N CYS A 16 2.20 -13.67 11.77
CA CYS A 16 1.48 -12.41 11.86
C CYS A 16 1.39 -11.65 10.52
N ILE A 17 2.20 -12.01 9.51
CA ILE A 17 2.12 -11.40 8.17
C ILE A 17 0.77 -11.78 7.54
N PRO A 18 -0.04 -10.79 7.11
CA PRO A 18 -1.34 -11.05 6.49
C PRO A 18 -1.23 -11.93 5.24
N ASN A 19 -2.20 -12.83 5.06
CA ASN A 19 -2.27 -13.68 3.85
C ASN A 19 -2.51 -12.88 2.56
N THR A 20 -2.90 -11.60 2.67
CA THR A 20 -3.02 -10.68 1.55
C THR A 20 -1.67 -10.26 0.95
N ASN A 21 -0.54 -10.57 1.60
CA ASN A 21 0.81 -10.37 1.07
C ASN A 21 1.61 -11.69 1.02
N PRO A 22 1.27 -12.58 0.07
CA PRO A 22 1.92 -13.87 -0.04
C PRO A 22 3.42 -13.73 -0.35
N PHE A 23 3.83 -12.69 -1.08
CA PHE A 23 5.23 -12.47 -1.41
C PHE A 23 6.10 -12.26 -0.17
N LEU A 24 5.74 -11.30 0.70
CA LEU A 24 6.51 -11.05 1.93
C LEU A 24 6.49 -12.27 2.85
N LYS A 25 5.31 -12.90 3.00
CA LYS A 25 5.17 -14.10 3.83
C LYS A 25 6.04 -15.25 3.34
N HIS A 26 6.07 -15.52 2.03
CA HIS A 26 6.92 -16.53 1.44
C HIS A 26 8.41 -16.17 1.54
N LEU A 27 8.80 -14.93 1.22
CA LEU A 27 10.18 -14.48 1.35
C LEU A 27 10.70 -14.67 2.78
N MET A 28 9.92 -14.24 3.77
CA MET A 28 10.29 -14.42 5.17
C MET A 28 10.33 -15.89 5.58
N LYS A 29 9.40 -16.74 5.10
CA LYS A 29 9.46 -18.19 5.31
C LYS A 29 10.67 -18.85 4.66
N GLU A 30 11.10 -18.41 3.48
CA GLU A 30 12.31 -18.92 2.81
C GLU A 30 13.59 -18.49 3.54
N CYS A 31 13.64 -17.24 4.01
CA CYS A 31 14.77 -16.70 4.76
C CYS A 31 14.87 -17.25 6.19
N LEU A 32 13.74 -17.51 6.84
CA LEU A 32 13.65 -17.84 8.28
C LEU A 32 13.22 -19.29 8.55
N GLY A 33 12.79 -20.02 7.53
CA GLY A 33 12.32 -21.39 7.63
C GLY A 33 13.46 -22.37 7.89
N ALA A 34 13.21 -23.31 8.81
CA ALA A 34 14.14 -24.34 9.25
C ALA A 34 14.58 -25.35 8.15
N GLU A 35 14.04 -25.25 6.93
CA GLU A 35 14.36 -26.18 5.83
C GLU A 35 15.58 -25.77 4.99
N ASN A 36 16.17 -24.59 5.22
CA ASN A 36 17.41 -24.23 4.54
C ASN A 36 18.63 -24.85 5.22
N THR A 37 19.05 -25.99 4.68
CA THR A 37 20.35 -26.65 4.94
C THR A 37 21.56 -25.85 4.40
N GLY A 38 21.39 -24.57 4.07
CA GLY A 38 22.39 -23.70 3.45
C GLY A 38 22.49 -22.30 4.07
N LYS A 39 23.24 -22.19 5.16
CA LYS A 39 24.08 -21.03 5.58
C LYS A 39 23.46 -19.62 5.67
N LEU A 40 22.44 -19.43 6.48
CA LEU A 40 22.25 -18.20 7.27
C LEU A 40 21.57 -18.61 8.58
N SER A 41 22.33 -18.85 9.66
CA SER A 41 21.70 -19.11 10.96
C SER A 41 21.24 -17.80 11.61
N PHE A 42 20.19 -17.86 12.43
CA PHE A 42 19.73 -16.71 13.24
C PHE A 42 20.84 -16.09 14.09
N ASP A 43 21.79 -16.93 14.51
CA ASP A 43 22.98 -16.54 15.26
C ASP A 43 23.96 -15.75 14.38
N GLU A 44 24.14 -16.14 13.11
CA GLU A 44 25.02 -15.42 12.16
C GLU A 44 24.47 -14.05 11.76
N LEU A 45 23.16 -13.85 11.83
CA LEU A 45 22.49 -12.57 11.52
C LEU A 45 22.22 -11.70 12.76
N GLU A 46 22.61 -12.16 13.95
CA GLU A 46 22.33 -11.51 15.26
C GLU A 46 20.85 -11.14 15.47
N ILE A 47 19.93 -11.79 14.76
CA ILE A 47 18.49 -11.51 14.84
C ILE A 47 17.96 -11.85 16.25
N GLY A 48 18.60 -12.79 16.94
CA GLY A 48 18.32 -13.09 18.35
C GLY A 48 18.42 -11.87 19.27
N ASN A 49 19.43 -11.00 19.06
CA ASN A 49 19.58 -9.79 19.86
C ASN A 49 18.44 -8.79 19.63
N VAL A 50 17.93 -8.72 18.39
CA VAL A 50 16.78 -7.86 18.04
C VAL A 50 15.50 -8.42 18.66
N VAL A 51 15.29 -9.73 18.59
CA VAL A 51 14.15 -10.41 19.23
C VAL A 51 14.17 -10.18 20.74
N ASP A 52 15.32 -10.35 21.38
CA ASP A 52 15.49 -10.14 22.82
C ASP A 52 15.30 -8.66 23.20
N LEU A 53 15.80 -7.72 22.40
CA LEU A 53 15.54 -6.30 22.61
C LEU A 53 14.04 -5.99 22.54
N LEU A 54 13.34 -6.50 21.52
CA LEU A 54 11.90 -6.26 21.34
C LEU A 54 11.07 -6.87 22.48
N LYS A 55 11.41 -8.08 22.94
CA LYS A 55 10.78 -8.71 24.11
C LYS A 55 10.81 -7.82 25.35
N HIS A 56 11.94 -7.17 25.61
CA HIS A 56 12.14 -6.33 26.80
C HIS A 56 11.70 -4.87 26.59
N THR A 57 11.26 -4.50 25.38
CA THR A 57 10.85 -3.13 25.04
C THR A 57 9.34 -2.99 25.13
N LYS A 58 8.83 -2.13 26.02
CA LYS A 58 7.38 -1.90 26.17
C LYS A 58 6.80 -1.08 25.00
N THR A 59 6.57 -1.74 23.87
CA THR A 59 6.12 -1.10 22.62
C THR A 59 4.82 -0.32 22.81
N ASP A 60 3.86 -0.86 23.56
CA ASP A 60 2.59 -0.17 23.85
C ASP A 60 2.79 1.16 24.61
N ALA A 61 3.73 1.18 25.56
CA ALA A 61 4.04 2.38 26.32
C ALA A 61 4.74 3.43 25.43
N ILE A 62 5.60 2.99 24.52
CA ILE A 62 6.28 3.87 23.55
C ILE A 62 5.25 4.48 22.59
N ILE A 63 4.36 3.65 22.03
CA ILE A 63 3.29 4.12 21.14
C ILE A 63 2.35 5.09 21.87
N ALA A 64 1.96 4.78 23.12
CA ALA A 64 1.10 5.64 23.93
C ALA A 64 1.75 7.01 24.22
N ASP A 65 3.03 7.02 24.59
CA ASP A 65 3.77 8.27 24.85
C ASP A 65 3.98 9.07 23.55
N PHE A 66 4.32 8.40 22.45
CA PHE A 66 4.45 9.02 21.14
C PHE A 66 3.14 9.71 20.71
N ASN A 67 2.01 9.00 20.76
CA ASN A 67 0.70 9.54 20.40
C ASN A 67 0.30 10.74 21.26
N ARG A 68 0.73 10.78 22.52
CA ARG A 68 0.52 11.90 23.44
C ARG A 68 1.31 13.14 22.99
N GLN A 69 2.54 12.95 22.51
CA GLN A 69 3.43 14.04 22.08
C GLN A 69 3.08 14.59 20.69
N THR A 70 2.60 13.76 19.76
CA THR A 70 2.28 14.15 18.37
C THR A 70 0.85 14.64 18.15
N GLY A 71 0.20 15.17 19.20
CA GLY A 71 -1.10 15.82 19.08
C GLY A 71 -2.28 14.86 18.93
N GLY A 72 -2.22 13.69 19.58
CA GLY A 72 -3.35 12.77 19.73
C GLY A 72 -3.40 11.65 18.68
N GLY A 73 -2.24 11.15 18.25
CA GLY A 73 -2.15 10.05 17.26
C GLY A 73 -2.41 10.47 15.81
N ARG A 74 -2.15 11.75 15.48
CA ARG A 74 -2.27 12.26 14.10
C ARG A 74 -1.10 11.88 13.22
N GLU A 75 0.03 11.55 13.83
CA GLU A 75 1.24 11.08 13.15
C GLU A 75 1.43 9.61 13.49
N ASP A 76 1.76 8.82 12.48
CA ASP A 76 1.97 7.39 12.64
C ASP A 76 3.35 7.14 13.26
N PRO A 77 3.45 6.53 14.46
CA PRO A 77 4.72 6.23 15.11
C PRO A 77 5.65 5.36 14.24
N VAL A 78 5.08 4.52 13.38
CA VAL A 78 5.86 3.68 12.45
C VAL A 78 6.57 4.54 11.42
N ILE A 79 5.92 5.60 10.93
CA ILE A 79 6.51 6.51 9.94
C ILE A 79 7.69 7.29 10.54
N HIS A 80 7.52 7.82 11.76
CA HIS A 80 8.59 8.54 12.46
C HIS A 80 9.77 7.64 12.79
N PHE A 81 9.51 6.44 13.33
CA PHE A 81 10.56 5.46 13.56
C PHE A 81 11.30 5.11 12.26
N TYR A 82 10.59 4.97 11.15
CA TYR A 82 11.20 4.65 9.86
C TYR A 82 12.15 5.76 9.37
N GLU A 83 11.79 7.03 9.54
CA GLU A 83 12.64 8.16 9.18
C GLU A 83 13.92 8.25 10.02
N GLU A 84 13.79 8.09 11.34
CA GLU A 84 14.92 8.07 12.27
C GLU A 84 15.81 6.85 12.01
N PHE A 85 15.21 5.68 11.82
CA PHE A 85 15.91 4.44 11.48
C PHE A 85 16.72 4.58 10.19
N LEU A 86 16.14 5.09 9.09
CA LEU A 86 16.88 5.30 7.84
C LEU A 86 18.03 6.29 8.00
N THR A 87 17.86 7.28 8.88
CA THR A 87 18.90 8.27 9.17
C THR A 87 20.07 7.65 9.93
N ALA A 88 19.80 6.74 10.87
CA ALA A 88 20.80 6.03 11.65
C ALA A 88 21.45 4.85 10.89
N TYR A 89 20.68 4.12 10.09
CA TYR A 89 21.11 2.91 9.39
C TYR A 89 22.05 3.21 8.22
N ASP A 90 21.67 4.10 7.30
CA ASP A 90 22.55 4.49 6.19
C ASP A 90 22.13 5.82 5.54
N LYS A 91 22.71 6.91 6.04
CA LYS A 91 22.49 8.27 5.54
C LYS A 91 22.92 8.44 4.07
N MET A 92 23.89 7.67 3.57
CA MET A 92 24.34 7.74 2.18
C MET A 92 23.40 6.99 1.24
N GLN A 93 22.94 5.79 1.62
CA GLN A 93 21.92 5.08 0.84
C GLN A 93 20.57 5.81 0.82
N LYS A 94 20.19 6.51 1.89
CA LYS A 94 18.99 7.39 1.90
C LYS A 94 19.04 8.43 0.78
N VAL A 95 20.18 9.09 0.61
CA VAL A 95 20.38 10.11 -0.43
C VAL A 95 20.50 9.48 -1.82
N GLN A 96 21.22 8.37 -1.97
CA GLN A 96 21.39 7.69 -3.26
C GLN A 96 20.11 7.01 -3.77
N ARG A 97 19.30 6.46 -2.87
CA ARG A 97 18.02 5.81 -3.21
C ARG A 97 16.84 6.78 -3.24
N GLY A 98 17.06 8.06 -2.88
CA GLY A 98 16.05 9.12 -2.96
C GLY A 98 14.83 8.88 -2.06
N VAL A 99 15.02 8.20 -0.93
CA VAL A 99 13.90 7.82 -0.04
C VAL A 99 13.54 9.00 0.86
N TYR A 100 12.50 9.74 0.46
CA TYR A 100 11.97 10.87 1.21
C TYR A 100 10.49 10.64 1.49
N TYR A 101 10.12 10.75 2.75
CA TYR A 101 8.72 10.82 3.13
C TYR A 101 8.13 12.15 2.63
N THR A 102 6.95 12.07 2.01
CA THR A 102 6.22 13.28 1.60
C THR A 102 5.30 13.70 2.73
N PRO A 103 5.45 14.92 3.29
CA PRO A 103 4.62 15.36 4.41
C PRO A 103 3.13 15.27 4.08
N GLN A 104 2.33 14.80 5.04
CA GLN A 104 0.90 14.58 4.87
C GLN A 104 0.13 15.80 4.30
N PRO A 105 0.41 17.05 4.70
CA PRO A 105 -0.26 18.22 4.11
C PRO A 105 0.01 18.38 2.60
N VAL A 106 1.21 18.03 2.14
CA VAL A 106 1.62 18.12 0.73
C VAL A 106 0.88 17.05 -0.08
N VAL A 107 0.85 15.81 0.41
CA VAL A 107 0.09 14.72 -0.21
C VAL A 107 -1.40 15.10 -0.35
N ASN A 108 -1.99 15.61 0.73
CA ASN A 108 -3.40 16.03 0.74
C ASN A 108 -3.66 17.15 -0.28
N PHE A 109 -2.74 18.10 -0.41
CA PHE A 109 -2.85 19.15 -1.40
C PHE A 109 -2.84 18.60 -2.82
N ILE A 110 -1.87 17.74 -3.15
CA ILE A 110 -1.73 17.16 -4.49
C ILE A 110 -2.96 16.34 -4.87
N VAL A 111 -3.41 15.43 -3.99
CA VAL A 111 -4.57 14.57 -4.27
C VAL A 111 -5.84 15.40 -4.49
N ARG A 112 -6.09 16.44 -3.67
CA ARG A 112 -7.24 17.34 -3.87
C ARG A 112 -7.13 18.19 -5.14
N ALA A 113 -5.92 18.62 -5.49
CA ALA A 113 -5.68 19.39 -6.71
C ALA A 113 -6.00 18.53 -7.95
N VAL A 114 -5.50 17.29 -7.98
CA VAL A 114 -5.80 16.32 -9.04
C VAL A 114 -7.31 16.07 -9.12
N ASP A 115 -7.98 15.83 -7.99
CA ASP A 115 -9.42 15.64 -7.94
C ASP A 115 -10.19 16.85 -8.52
N THR A 116 -9.74 18.06 -8.19
CA THR A 116 -10.34 19.31 -8.69
C THR A 116 -10.16 19.46 -10.20
N ILE A 117 -8.98 19.12 -10.73
CA ILE A 117 -8.69 19.15 -12.18
C ILE A 117 -9.59 18.14 -12.90
N ILE A 118 -9.74 16.93 -12.37
CA ILE A 118 -10.61 15.90 -12.94
C ILE A 118 -12.06 16.40 -13.04
N LYS A 119 -12.56 17.06 -11.99
CA LYS A 119 -13.91 17.63 -11.97
C LYS A 119 -14.07 18.78 -12.97
N LYS A 120 -13.16 19.75 -12.95
CA LYS A 120 -13.31 21.01 -13.71
C LYS A 120 -12.92 20.90 -15.17
N ASP A 121 -11.79 20.25 -15.45
CA ASP A 121 -11.16 20.30 -16.77
C ASP A 121 -11.55 19.08 -17.62
N PHE A 122 -11.90 17.96 -16.97
CA PHE A 122 -12.34 16.74 -17.64
C PHE A 122 -13.86 16.48 -17.53
N GLY A 123 -14.60 17.30 -16.78
CA GLY A 123 -16.06 17.23 -16.67
C GLY A 123 -16.58 16.02 -15.90
N LEU A 124 -15.73 15.38 -15.10
CA LEU A 124 -16.11 14.23 -14.28
C LEU A 124 -16.52 14.71 -12.88
N ASP A 125 -17.81 15.01 -12.68
CA ASP A 125 -18.33 15.64 -11.44
C ASP A 125 -18.00 14.84 -10.16
N ASP A 126 -17.93 13.51 -10.27
CA ASP A 126 -17.55 12.61 -9.16
C ASP A 126 -16.03 12.61 -8.87
N GLY A 127 -15.25 13.34 -9.67
CA GLY A 127 -13.79 13.42 -9.58
C GLY A 127 -13.12 12.06 -9.64
N LEU A 128 -12.21 11.84 -8.69
CA LEU A 128 -11.53 10.56 -8.52
C LEU A 128 -12.49 9.38 -8.29
N ALA A 129 -13.75 9.60 -7.86
CA ALA A 129 -14.72 8.52 -7.65
C ALA A 129 -15.52 8.13 -8.90
N SER A 130 -15.27 8.77 -10.05
CA SER A 130 -15.97 8.48 -11.30
C SER A 130 -15.89 6.99 -11.69
N THR A 131 -17.02 6.47 -12.16
CA THR A 131 -17.17 5.12 -12.73
C THR A 131 -17.25 5.16 -14.25
N GLU A 132 -17.00 6.30 -14.87
CA GLU A 132 -17.02 6.41 -16.32
C GLU A 132 -15.95 5.53 -16.95
N THR A 133 -16.25 5.01 -18.13
CA THR A 133 -15.35 4.18 -18.93
C THR A 133 -15.02 4.85 -20.26
N LYS A 134 -13.92 4.41 -20.87
CA LYS A 134 -13.50 4.79 -22.21
C LYS A 134 -13.21 3.54 -23.02
N THR A 135 -13.66 3.54 -24.27
CA THR A 135 -13.26 2.55 -25.25
C THR A 135 -11.85 2.84 -25.75
N ILE A 136 -10.93 1.89 -25.58
CA ILE A 136 -9.59 1.94 -26.16
C ILE A 136 -9.44 0.85 -27.22
N LYS A 137 -8.57 1.09 -28.21
CA LYS A 137 -8.16 0.06 -29.16
C LYS A 137 -7.00 -0.73 -28.56
N VAL A 138 -7.11 -2.05 -28.59
CA VAL A 138 -6.08 -2.97 -28.10
C VAL A 138 -5.71 -3.96 -29.20
N MET A 139 -4.45 -4.38 -29.20
CA MET A 139 -4.00 -5.49 -30.05
C MET A 139 -4.09 -6.76 -29.22
N ARG A 140 -4.94 -7.70 -29.65
CA ARG A 140 -5.02 -9.00 -29.01
C ARG A 140 -4.61 -10.12 -29.97
N GLN A 141 -4.17 -11.21 -29.37
CA GLN A 141 -3.84 -12.41 -30.11
C GLN A 141 -5.11 -12.97 -30.78
N SER A 142 -5.01 -13.26 -32.08
CA SER A 142 -6.10 -13.84 -32.86
C SER A 142 -6.46 -15.22 -32.31
N LYS A 143 -7.76 -15.51 -32.20
CA LYS A 143 -8.24 -16.87 -31.85
C LYS A 143 -7.99 -17.86 -33.00
N ARG A 144 -7.76 -17.36 -34.22
CA ARG A 144 -7.49 -18.16 -35.42
C ARG A 144 -6.00 -18.16 -35.73
N ARG A 145 -5.41 -19.35 -35.78
CA ARG A 145 -4.04 -19.55 -36.27
C ARG A 145 -3.98 -19.39 -37.80
N VAL A 146 -2.89 -18.79 -38.28
CA VAL A 146 -2.52 -18.77 -39.68
C VAL A 146 -1.16 -19.45 -39.78
N GLY A 147 -1.15 -20.71 -40.21
CA GLY A 147 0.04 -21.58 -40.10
C GLY A 147 0.38 -21.91 -38.64
N TYR A 148 1.66 -21.79 -38.28
CA TYR A 148 2.16 -22.02 -36.90
C TYR A 148 2.05 -20.79 -35.98
N TYR A 149 1.69 -19.63 -36.53
CA TYR A 149 1.70 -18.37 -35.80
C TYR A 149 0.29 -17.88 -35.49
N TYR A 150 0.18 -17.16 -34.38
CA TYR A 150 -0.98 -16.34 -34.08
C TYR A 150 -0.73 -14.92 -34.59
N THR A 151 -1.68 -14.37 -35.34
CA THR A 151 -1.65 -12.96 -35.75
C THR A 151 -2.20 -12.08 -34.64
N GLN A 152 -1.80 -10.80 -34.61
CA GLN A 152 -2.45 -9.79 -33.76
C GLN A 152 -3.63 -9.21 -34.53
N VAL A 153 -4.77 -9.02 -33.86
CA VAL A 153 -5.96 -8.38 -34.41
C VAL A 153 -6.33 -7.17 -33.55
N GLU A 154 -6.78 -6.10 -34.20
CA GLU A 154 -7.38 -4.97 -33.50
C GLU A 154 -8.68 -5.43 -32.81
N ASP A 155 -8.84 -5.04 -31.56
CA ASP A 155 -10.06 -5.17 -30.79
C ASP A 155 -10.28 -3.90 -29.96
N THR A 156 -11.40 -3.83 -29.27
CA THR A 156 -11.74 -2.72 -28.37
C THR A 156 -11.97 -3.23 -26.95
N GLU A 157 -11.50 -2.47 -25.97
CA GLU A 157 -11.70 -2.74 -24.56
C GLU A 157 -12.28 -1.51 -23.86
N GLU A 158 -13.23 -1.73 -22.95
CA GLU A 158 -13.74 -0.70 -22.06
C GLU A 158 -12.86 -0.64 -20.81
N VAL A 159 -12.24 0.50 -20.56
CA VAL A 159 -11.40 0.72 -19.38
C VAL A 159 -11.92 1.88 -18.55
N PRO A 160 -11.67 1.92 -17.23
CA PRO A 160 -11.99 3.09 -16.42
C PRO A 160 -11.36 4.37 -17.00
N ALA A 161 -12.16 5.43 -17.11
CA ALA A 161 -11.74 6.71 -17.67
C ALA A 161 -10.66 7.40 -16.83
N VAL A 162 -10.64 7.13 -15.52
CA VAL A 162 -9.64 7.59 -14.56
C VAL A 162 -8.89 6.38 -14.02
N GLN A 163 -7.57 6.37 -14.16
CA GLN A 163 -6.69 5.34 -13.60
C GLN A 163 -5.61 6.01 -12.75
N VAL A 164 -5.29 5.41 -11.61
CA VAL A 164 -4.31 5.91 -10.65
C VAL A 164 -3.10 4.99 -10.68
N LEU A 165 -1.94 5.59 -10.90
CA LEU A 165 -0.65 4.90 -10.85
C LEU A 165 0.29 5.66 -9.93
N ASP A 166 0.78 4.98 -8.90
CA ASP A 166 1.91 5.42 -8.10
C ASP A 166 3.13 4.53 -8.36
N PRO A 167 4.07 4.96 -9.22
CA PRO A 167 5.22 4.13 -9.59
C PRO A 167 6.28 4.02 -8.48
N ALA A 168 6.17 4.80 -7.41
CA ALA A 168 7.12 4.83 -6.29
C ALA A 168 6.36 5.08 -4.98
N THR A 169 5.49 4.14 -4.61
CA THR A 169 4.48 4.33 -3.57
C THR A 169 5.08 4.47 -2.17
N GLY A 170 6.31 4.00 -1.95
CA GLY A 170 6.94 4.07 -0.64
C GLY A 170 6.08 3.39 0.40
N THR A 171 5.75 4.13 1.46
CA THR A 171 4.86 3.71 2.54
C THR A 171 3.36 3.81 2.18
N GLY A 172 3.01 4.05 0.92
CA GLY A 172 1.63 4.05 0.43
C GLY A 172 0.83 5.32 0.68
N THR A 173 1.48 6.41 1.11
CA THR A 173 0.79 7.62 1.58
C THR A 173 -0.10 8.24 0.48
N PHE A 174 0.37 8.30 -0.76
CA PHE A 174 -0.42 8.82 -1.88
C PHE A 174 -1.63 7.94 -2.22
N ILE A 175 -1.45 6.62 -2.25
CA ILE A 175 -2.54 5.67 -2.52
C ILE A 175 -3.59 5.73 -1.41
N ARG A 176 -3.17 5.70 -0.14
CA ARG A 176 -4.07 5.85 1.00
C ARG A 176 -4.90 7.13 0.91
N GLN A 177 -4.25 8.27 0.66
CA GLN A 177 -4.97 9.54 0.54
C GLN A 177 -5.88 9.60 -0.68
N THR A 178 -5.47 8.96 -1.79
CA THR A 178 -6.32 8.85 -2.98
C THR A 178 -7.59 8.05 -2.68
N ILE A 179 -7.48 6.91 -1.99
CA ILE A 179 -8.64 6.10 -1.57
C ILE A 179 -9.55 6.89 -0.63
N LEU A 180 -8.99 7.63 0.33
CA LEU A 180 -9.78 8.50 1.20
C LEU A 180 -10.50 9.59 0.42
N GLN A 181 -9.84 10.26 -0.53
CA GLN A 181 -10.47 11.26 -1.38
C GLN A 181 -11.58 10.66 -2.25
N ILE A 182 -11.37 9.45 -2.80
CA ILE A 182 -12.40 8.69 -3.53
C ILE A 182 -13.60 8.41 -2.62
N TYR A 183 -13.37 7.98 -1.38
CA TYR A 183 -14.44 7.71 -0.43
C TYR A 183 -15.21 8.99 -0.07
N GLU A 184 -14.55 10.12 0.13
CA GLU A 184 -15.21 11.41 0.39
C GLU A 184 -16.10 11.84 -0.79
N ASN A 185 -15.59 11.76 -2.02
CA ASN A 185 -16.39 12.03 -3.22
C ASN A 185 -17.57 11.07 -3.36
N PHE A 186 -17.35 9.78 -3.09
CA PHE A 186 -18.38 8.75 -3.13
C PHE A 186 -19.49 9.05 -2.10
N LYS A 187 -19.14 9.49 -0.88
CA LYS A 187 -20.10 9.93 0.12
C LYS A 187 -20.89 11.14 -0.33
N GLU A 188 -20.25 12.14 -0.92
CA GLU A 188 -20.95 13.34 -1.42
C GLU A 188 -21.96 12.98 -2.52
N LYS A 189 -21.57 12.11 -3.45
CA LYS A 189 -22.48 11.56 -4.48
C LYS A 189 -23.68 10.82 -3.86
N ASN A 190 -23.47 10.13 -2.74
CA ASN A 190 -24.45 9.27 -2.09
C ASN A 190 -25.02 9.85 -0.78
N LYS A 191 -24.96 11.17 -0.57
CA LYS A 191 -25.32 11.83 0.69
C LYS A 191 -26.76 11.62 1.19
N GLY A 192 -27.65 11.11 0.33
CA GLY A 192 -29.02 10.76 0.68
C GLY A 192 -29.21 9.37 1.30
N LEU A 193 -28.17 8.53 1.33
CA LEU A 193 -28.25 7.17 1.87
C LEU A 193 -28.11 7.14 3.40
N SER A 194 -28.74 6.14 4.02
CA SER A 194 -28.45 5.79 5.41
C SER A 194 -27.00 5.28 5.56
N PRO A 195 -26.39 5.34 6.75
CA PRO A 195 -25.04 4.80 6.97
C PRO A 195 -24.88 3.33 6.57
N ASP A 196 -25.90 2.51 6.82
CA ASP A 196 -25.88 1.08 6.47
C ASP A 196 -25.95 0.86 4.96
N ASP A 197 -26.78 1.63 4.26
CA ASP A 197 -26.91 1.52 2.81
C ASP A 197 -25.67 2.08 2.10
N LEU A 198 -25.11 3.18 2.60
CA LEU A 198 -23.83 3.72 2.14
C LEU A 198 -22.72 2.67 2.23
N LYS A 199 -22.65 1.92 3.34
CA LYS A 199 -21.67 0.83 3.51
C LYS A 199 -21.89 -0.29 2.50
N LYS A 200 -23.14 -0.69 2.25
CA LYS A 200 -23.46 -1.73 1.25
C LYS A 200 -23.02 -1.30 -0.15
N VAL A 201 -23.36 -0.09 -0.57
CA VAL A 201 -22.99 0.40 -1.92
C VAL A 201 -21.49 0.63 -2.04
N TRP A 202 -20.80 1.07 -0.98
CA TRP A 202 -19.34 1.17 -0.97
C TRP A 202 -18.68 -0.20 -1.14
N ASN A 203 -19.15 -1.22 -0.41
CA ASN A 203 -18.62 -2.58 -0.51
C ASN A 203 -18.81 -3.20 -1.91
N ALA A 204 -19.83 -2.79 -2.65
CA ALA A 204 -20.00 -3.16 -4.07
C ALA A 204 -19.06 -2.35 -4.98
N TYR A 205 -18.96 -1.04 -4.74
CA TYR A 205 -18.12 -0.13 -5.52
C TYR A 205 -16.63 -0.50 -5.48
N VAL A 206 -16.11 -0.92 -4.33
CA VAL A 206 -14.67 -1.17 -4.14
C VAL A 206 -14.11 -2.21 -5.13
N PRO A 207 -14.59 -3.48 -5.15
CA PRO A 207 -14.05 -4.49 -6.05
C PRO A 207 -14.36 -4.22 -7.53
N GLU A 208 -15.49 -3.56 -7.83
CA GLU A 208 -15.94 -3.35 -9.20
C GLU A 208 -15.29 -2.13 -9.87
N HIS A 209 -15.10 -1.04 -9.12
CA HIS A 209 -14.70 0.25 -9.68
C HIS A 209 -13.46 0.86 -9.05
N LEU A 210 -13.09 0.53 -7.80
CA LEU A 210 -11.91 1.11 -7.16
C LEU A 210 -10.66 0.26 -7.40
N LEU A 211 -10.69 -1.02 -7.03
CA LEU A 211 -9.52 -1.89 -7.08
C LEU A 211 -8.96 -2.10 -8.49
N PRO A 212 -9.77 -2.26 -9.57
CA PRO A 212 -9.24 -2.52 -10.91
C PRO A 212 -8.40 -1.37 -11.51
N ARG A 213 -8.42 -0.18 -10.92
CA ARG A 213 -7.82 1.05 -11.50
C ARG A 213 -6.78 1.72 -10.62
N ILE A 214 -6.43 1.13 -9.47
CA ILE A 214 -5.38 1.62 -8.59
C ILE A 214 -4.18 0.69 -8.70
N ASN A 215 -3.06 1.23 -9.16
CA ASN A 215 -1.80 0.50 -9.29
C ASN A 215 -0.72 1.24 -8.52
N ALA A 216 0.09 0.50 -7.77
CA ALA A 216 1.15 1.07 -6.96
C ALA A 216 2.35 0.11 -6.93
N PHE A 217 3.55 0.64 -7.10
CA PHE A 217 4.78 -0.14 -7.14
C PHE A 217 5.79 0.40 -6.13
N GLU A 218 6.47 -0.52 -5.44
CA GLU A 218 7.59 -0.22 -4.57
C GLU A 218 8.71 -1.22 -4.85
N LEU A 219 9.94 -0.73 -4.98
CA LEU A 219 11.11 -1.53 -5.32
C LEU A 219 11.89 -1.98 -4.08
N MET A 220 11.72 -1.29 -2.95
CA MET A 220 12.42 -1.58 -1.71
C MET A 220 11.55 -2.41 -0.76
N MET A 221 12.14 -3.44 -0.17
CA MET A 221 11.44 -4.37 0.73
C MET A 221 10.93 -3.71 2.02
N ALA A 222 11.70 -2.80 2.60
CA ALA A 222 11.34 -2.14 3.86
C ALA A 222 10.07 -1.27 3.75
N PRO A 223 9.96 -0.32 2.81
CA PRO A 223 8.72 0.45 2.64
C PRO A 223 7.57 -0.41 2.10
N TYR A 224 7.85 -1.46 1.31
CA TYR A 224 6.83 -2.41 0.87
C TYR A 224 6.14 -3.12 2.05
N ALA A 225 6.91 -3.50 3.09
CA ALA A 225 6.34 -4.11 4.29
C ALA A 225 5.42 -3.15 5.06
N SER A 226 5.70 -1.84 5.03
CA SER A 226 4.84 -0.81 5.66
C SER A 226 3.49 -0.63 4.98
N LEU A 227 3.32 -1.09 3.73
CA LEU A 227 2.01 -1.09 3.03
C LEU A 227 0.97 -2.02 3.67
N LEU A 228 1.39 -2.85 4.63
CA LEU A 228 0.55 -3.85 5.29
C LEU A 228 -0.16 -3.34 6.54
N HIS A 229 0.12 -2.11 6.98
CA HIS A 229 -0.49 -1.48 8.15
C HIS A 229 -1.58 -0.48 7.76
#